data_AF-A0A3C1SHU9-F1
#
_entry.id   AF-A0A3C1SHU9-F1
#
_cell.length_a   1.000
_cell.length_b   1.000
_cell.length_c   1.000
_cell.angle_alpha   90.00
_cell.angle_beta   90.00
_cell.angle_gamma   90.00
#
_symmetry.space_group_name_H-M   'P 1'
#
loop_
_entity.id
_entity.type
_entity.pdbx_description
1 polymer ?
#
loop_
_entity_poly.entity_id
_entity_poly.type
_entity_poly.pdbx_seq_one_letter_code
_entity_poly.pdbx_strand_id
1 'polypeptide(L)'
;MSSYSIKEFKHCPFCGRIWMSVTAASNGQFAVSCLCGANGPKEKNKEDAIRAWNTRDQHLLWNPFRLSIRFPKDTHSVDFKGSLESFDLATILQMLSAKEKTGILYLSKGHTKSTICLKNGNIIAASDSNGMRLGQILFKNGMISQKKLKEALKASKDSGKMLGEVLLTMKYISEETLIEVIHQQVQEAVLELFFWKDGSFEYRDCNLDFDVKSVKEINTMEIIMESVHRMDEWDEIRRRKEEMDPDFVEKILYR
;
A
#
# COMPACT_ATOMS: atom_id res chain seq x y z
N MET A 1 -9.89 18.75 -27.56
CA MET A 1 -8.63 19.03 -26.84
C MET A 1 -8.95 20.01 -25.71
N SER A 2 -9.15 19.52 -24.49
CA SER A 2 -9.41 20.40 -23.33
C SER A 2 -8.09 20.71 -22.64
N SER A 3 -7.54 21.89 -22.91
CA SER A 3 -6.38 22.44 -22.23
C SER A 3 -6.77 22.88 -20.83
N TYR A 4 -6.26 22.21 -19.80
CA TYR A 4 -6.46 22.64 -18.41
C TYR A 4 -5.18 23.30 -17.90
N SER A 5 -5.34 24.48 -17.28
CA SER A 5 -4.23 25.29 -16.79
C SER A 5 -3.76 24.83 -15.41
N ILE A 6 -2.48 25.07 -15.10
CA ILE A 6 -1.80 24.74 -13.84
C ILE A 6 -2.53 25.28 -12.58
N LYS A 7 -3.46 26.24 -12.71
CA LYS A 7 -4.04 26.97 -11.58
C LYS A 7 -5.30 26.37 -10.96
N GLU A 8 -5.96 25.41 -11.62
CA GLU A 8 -7.26 24.90 -11.15
C GLU A 8 -7.17 23.75 -10.15
N PHE A 9 -5.98 23.21 -9.89
CA PHE A 9 -5.83 22.02 -9.05
C PHE A 9 -4.81 22.22 -7.93
N LYS A 10 -5.14 21.82 -6.70
CA LYS A 10 -4.11 21.56 -5.67
C LYS A 10 -3.27 20.35 -6.08
N HIS A 11 -1.95 20.43 -5.86
CA HIS A 11 -0.95 19.37 -6.09
C HIS A 11 -1.50 17.99 -5.74
N CYS A 12 -1.29 16.99 -6.58
CA CYS A 12 -1.66 15.61 -6.28
C CYS A 12 -1.04 15.17 -4.93
N PRO A 13 -1.83 14.64 -3.98
CA PRO A 13 -1.30 14.31 -2.65
C PRO A 13 -0.41 13.06 -2.69
N PHE A 14 -0.45 12.31 -3.79
CA PHE A 14 0.28 11.06 -3.96
C PHE A 14 1.65 11.23 -4.62
N CYS A 15 1.77 12.17 -5.57
CA CYS A 15 3.00 12.34 -6.35
C CYS A 15 3.46 13.79 -6.47
N GLY A 16 2.76 14.75 -5.86
CA GLY A 16 3.09 16.17 -5.90
C GLY A 16 2.89 16.85 -7.26
N ARG A 17 2.40 16.16 -8.29
CA ARG A 17 2.20 16.77 -9.63
C ARG A 17 1.05 17.78 -9.63
N ILE A 18 1.22 18.85 -10.40
CA ILE A 18 0.21 19.90 -10.64
C ILE A 18 -0.62 19.65 -11.91
N TRP A 19 -0.18 18.72 -12.77
CA TRP A 19 -0.85 18.41 -14.04
C TRP A 19 -1.83 17.24 -13.86
N MET A 20 -3.12 17.55 -13.99
CA MET A 20 -4.24 16.62 -13.84
C MET A 20 -5.29 16.87 -14.92
N SER A 21 -6.12 15.87 -15.18
CA SER A 21 -7.25 15.95 -16.13
C SER A 21 -8.56 15.62 -15.42
N VAL A 22 -9.69 16.09 -15.94
CA VAL A 22 -11.00 15.60 -15.49
C VAL A 22 -11.47 14.53 -16.48
N THR A 23 -11.66 13.31 -16.00
CA THR A 23 -12.14 12.18 -16.80
C THR A 23 -13.62 11.94 -16.55
N ALA A 24 -14.34 11.54 -17.60
CA ALA A 24 -15.73 11.09 -17.50
C ALA A 24 -15.75 9.56 -17.37
N ALA A 25 -16.40 9.05 -16.34
CA ALA A 25 -16.65 7.64 -16.14
C ALA A 25 -17.82 7.17 -17.03
N SER A 26 -17.90 5.85 -17.26
CA SER A 26 -18.93 5.21 -18.09
C SER A 26 -20.37 5.45 -17.59
N ASN A 27 -20.54 5.79 -16.32
CA ASN A 27 -21.81 6.13 -15.70
C ASN A 27 -22.16 7.64 -15.76
N GLY A 28 -21.41 8.43 -16.53
CA GLY A 28 -21.66 9.87 -16.70
C GLY A 28 -21.13 10.77 -15.57
N GLN A 29 -20.44 10.21 -14.58
CA GLN A 29 -19.79 10.98 -13.51
C GLN A 29 -18.40 11.49 -13.94
N PHE A 30 -17.90 12.52 -13.29
CA PHE A 30 -16.60 13.13 -13.53
C PHE A 30 -15.66 12.95 -12.34
N ALA A 31 -14.38 12.71 -12.57
CA ALA A 31 -13.36 12.68 -11.52
C ALA A 31 -12.07 13.35 -11.99
N VAL A 32 -11.35 14.00 -11.07
CA VAL A 32 -9.98 14.47 -11.36
C VAL A 32 -9.04 13.26 -11.38
N SER A 33 -8.25 13.13 -12.42
CA SER A 33 -7.28 12.05 -12.62
C SER A 33 -5.87 12.64 -12.72
N CYS A 34 -4.95 12.09 -11.94
CA CYS A 34 -3.53 12.38 -12.06
C CYS A 34 -2.84 11.31 -12.92
N LEU A 35 -1.77 11.70 -13.61
CA LEU A 35 -0.94 10.79 -14.42
C LEU A 35 -0.26 9.68 -13.60
N CYS A 36 -0.16 9.81 -12.26
CA CYS A 36 0.26 8.69 -11.41
C CYS A 36 -0.83 7.61 -11.24
N GLY A 37 -2.03 7.86 -11.77
CA GLY A 37 -3.22 7.01 -11.69
C GLY A 37 -4.09 7.24 -10.46
N ALA A 38 -3.80 8.27 -9.67
CA ALA A 38 -4.70 8.70 -8.61
C ALA A 38 -5.97 9.34 -9.19
N ASN A 39 -7.12 8.98 -8.64
CA ASN A 39 -8.41 9.56 -9.02
C ASN A 39 -9.06 10.24 -7.82
N GLY A 40 -9.71 11.37 -8.08
CA GLY A 40 -10.51 12.12 -7.12
C GLY A 40 -11.91 11.55 -6.96
N PRO A 41 -12.70 12.13 -6.05
CA PRO A 41 -14.12 11.81 -5.90
C PRO A 41 -14.87 11.92 -7.23
N LYS A 42 -15.80 10.98 -7.47
CA LYS A 42 -16.67 10.98 -8.64
C LYS A 42 -17.88 11.88 -8.37
N GLU A 43 -18.04 12.90 -9.19
CA GLU A 43 -19.08 13.91 -9.05
C GLU A 43 -19.94 14.04 -10.30
N LYS A 44 -21.10 14.70 -10.17
CA LYS A 44 -22.09 14.81 -11.27
C LYS A 44 -21.64 15.73 -12.40
N ASN A 45 -20.75 16.68 -12.12
CA ASN A 45 -20.21 17.62 -13.08
C ASN A 45 -18.71 17.86 -12.83
N LYS A 46 -18.07 18.56 -13.77
CA LYS A 46 -16.62 18.80 -13.74
C LYS A 46 -16.23 19.77 -12.62
N GLU A 47 -17.02 20.81 -12.39
CA GLU A 47 -16.74 21.83 -11.37
C GLU A 47 -16.76 21.23 -9.96
N ASP A 48 -17.71 20.35 -9.67
CA ASP A 48 -17.81 19.62 -8.41
C ASP A 48 -16.64 18.66 -8.23
N ALA A 49 -16.23 17.95 -9.29
CA ALA A 49 -15.05 17.08 -9.24
C ALA A 49 -13.77 17.87 -8.92
N ILE A 50 -13.60 19.05 -9.54
CA ILE A 50 -12.45 19.95 -9.29
C ILE A 50 -12.52 20.53 -7.88
N ARG A 51 -13.69 21.02 -7.45
CA ARG A 51 -13.90 21.54 -6.10
C ARG A 51 -13.62 20.47 -5.06
N ALA A 52 -14.21 19.28 -5.19
CA ALA A 52 -13.95 18.15 -4.33
C ALA A 52 -12.46 17.80 -4.30
N TRP A 53 -11.75 17.86 -5.43
CA TRP A 53 -10.31 17.70 -5.48
C TRP A 53 -9.52 18.83 -4.80
N ASN A 54 -10.01 20.07 -4.74
CA ASN A 54 -9.27 21.18 -4.14
C ASN A 54 -9.60 21.39 -2.66
N THR A 55 -10.82 21.05 -2.26
CA THR A 55 -11.29 21.11 -0.88
C THR A 55 -11.11 19.78 -0.16
N ARG A 56 -10.59 18.75 -0.85
CA ARG A 56 -10.13 17.52 -0.21
C ARG A 56 -9.19 17.88 0.93
N ASP A 57 -9.33 17.14 2.03
CA ASP A 57 -8.51 17.36 3.19
C ASP A 57 -7.03 17.27 2.80
N GLN A 58 -6.20 18.20 3.28
CA GLN A 58 -4.76 18.20 2.98
C GLN A 58 -4.07 16.96 3.57
N HIS A 59 -4.77 16.26 4.47
CA HIS A 59 -4.43 14.97 5.04
C HIS A 59 -4.94 13.78 4.21
N LEU A 60 -5.00 13.92 2.88
CA LEU A 60 -5.14 12.73 2.05
C LEU A 60 -3.90 11.87 2.21
N LEU A 61 -4.07 10.89 3.08
CA LEU A 61 -3.31 9.67 3.16
C LEU A 61 -2.85 9.28 1.77
N TRP A 62 -1.54 9.17 1.60
CA TRP A 62 -0.98 8.52 0.43
C TRP A 62 -1.76 7.22 0.20
N ASN A 63 -2.39 7.09 -0.97
CA ASN A 63 -3.25 5.99 -1.40
C ASN A 63 -2.48 5.22 -2.47
N PRO A 64 -1.49 4.42 -2.05
CA PRO A 64 -0.69 3.59 -2.95
C PRO A 64 -1.53 2.55 -3.68
N PHE A 65 -2.71 2.25 -3.16
CA PHE A 65 -3.57 1.18 -3.61
C PHE A 65 -4.53 1.60 -4.74
N ARG A 66 -4.58 2.89 -5.10
CA ARG A 66 -5.59 3.47 -6.00
C ARG A 66 -7.04 3.14 -5.59
N LEU A 67 -7.28 2.97 -4.28
CA LEU A 67 -8.60 2.62 -3.76
C LEU A 67 -9.57 3.80 -3.82
N SER A 68 -10.85 3.50 -4.00
CA SER A 68 -11.91 4.49 -3.77
C SER A 68 -12.17 4.60 -2.26
N ILE A 69 -11.50 5.56 -1.63
CA ILE A 69 -11.64 5.84 -0.20
C ILE A 69 -12.62 7.01 -0.03
N ARG A 70 -13.71 6.78 0.71
CA ARG A 70 -14.68 7.83 1.08
C ARG A 70 -14.68 8.01 2.59
N PHE A 71 -14.28 9.19 3.07
CA PHE A 71 -14.42 9.53 4.48
C PHE A 71 -15.86 9.99 4.76
N PRO A 72 -16.47 9.61 5.90
CA PRO A 72 -17.74 10.18 6.34
C PRO A 72 -17.69 11.72 6.36
N LYS A 73 -18.82 12.38 6.08
CA LYS A 73 -18.89 13.84 5.89
C LYS A 73 -18.42 14.67 7.10
N ASP A 74 -18.43 14.06 8.29
CA ASP A 74 -18.10 14.71 9.56
C ASP A 74 -16.69 14.32 10.07
N THR A 75 -15.89 13.62 9.26
CA THR A 75 -14.54 13.14 9.64
C THR A 75 -13.53 14.28 9.55
N HIS A 76 -13.61 15.22 10.49
CA HIS A 76 -12.70 16.38 10.54
C HIS A 76 -11.44 16.14 11.37
N SER A 77 -11.33 15.02 12.10
CA SER A 77 -10.23 14.73 13.01
C SER A 77 -9.61 13.35 12.78
N VAL A 78 -8.32 13.22 13.12
CA VAL A 78 -7.68 11.91 13.30
C VAL A 78 -8.38 11.20 14.46
N ASP A 79 -8.81 9.95 14.29
CA ASP A 79 -9.47 9.18 15.37
C ASP A 79 -8.46 8.72 16.43
N PHE A 80 -7.29 8.25 15.97
CA PHE A 80 -6.23 7.76 16.83
C PHE A 80 -4.86 8.05 16.23
N LYS A 81 -3.98 8.73 16.99
CA LYS A 81 -2.61 9.04 16.56
C LYS A 81 -1.63 8.93 17.71
N GLY A 82 -0.38 8.70 17.38
CA GLY A 82 0.68 8.59 18.36
C GLY A 82 2.02 8.31 17.71
N SER A 83 2.94 7.80 18.51
CA SER A 83 4.27 7.36 18.06
C SER A 83 4.46 5.86 18.32
N LEU A 84 5.25 5.21 17.46
CA LEU A 84 5.55 3.78 17.54
C LEU A 84 6.45 3.43 18.73
N GLU A 85 7.14 4.42 19.28
CA GLU A 85 7.90 4.32 20.53
C GLU A 85 6.99 4.16 21.75
N SER A 86 5.77 4.72 21.69
CA SER A 86 4.78 4.65 22.78
C SER A 86 3.83 3.47 22.63
N PHE A 87 3.46 3.14 21.39
CA PHE A 87 2.57 2.03 21.06
C PHE A 87 3.15 1.26 19.89
N ASP A 88 3.61 0.03 20.14
CA ASP A 88 4.11 -0.80 19.05
C ASP A 88 2.99 -1.19 18.06
N LEU A 89 3.41 -1.65 16.87
CA LEU A 89 2.48 -2.00 15.81
C LEU A 89 1.51 -3.12 16.23
N ALA A 90 1.99 -4.09 17.01
CA ALA A 90 1.17 -5.19 17.50
C ALA A 90 0.00 -4.68 18.34
N THR A 91 0.27 -3.79 19.29
CA THR A 91 -0.74 -3.18 20.17
C THR A 91 -1.75 -2.38 19.36
N ILE A 92 -1.29 -1.58 18.39
CA ILE A 92 -2.16 -0.79 17.52
C ILE A 92 -3.10 -1.71 16.73
N LEU A 93 -2.55 -2.71 16.05
CA LEU A 93 -3.32 -3.66 15.24
C LEU A 93 -4.29 -4.50 16.07
N GLN A 94 -3.86 -4.97 17.24
CA GLN A 94 -4.70 -5.73 18.17
C GLN A 94 -5.91 -4.90 18.62
N MET A 95 -5.68 -3.63 18.98
CA MET A 95 -6.75 -2.72 19.39
C MET A 95 -7.75 -2.45 18.25
N LEU A 96 -7.25 -2.15 17.04
CA LEU A 96 -8.10 -1.90 15.87
C LEU A 96 -8.90 -3.15 15.48
N SER A 97 -8.28 -4.33 15.58
CA SER A 97 -8.92 -5.61 15.30
C SER A 97 -10.02 -5.94 16.32
N ALA A 98 -9.74 -5.80 17.62
CA ALA A 98 -10.71 -6.05 18.69
C ALA A 98 -11.92 -5.12 18.66
N LYS A 99 -11.80 -3.96 18.02
CA LYS A 99 -12.89 -2.99 17.81
C LYS A 99 -13.53 -3.10 16.43
N GLU A 100 -13.19 -4.14 15.65
CA GLU A 100 -13.71 -4.40 14.30
C GLU A 100 -13.61 -3.18 13.37
N LYS A 101 -12.51 -2.42 13.49
CA LYS A 101 -12.35 -1.15 12.80
C LYS A 101 -12.22 -1.32 11.28
N THR A 102 -12.84 -0.39 10.54
CA THR A 102 -12.74 -0.29 9.08
C THR A 102 -12.20 1.09 8.73
N GLY A 103 -10.99 1.12 8.18
CA GLY A 103 -10.27 2.36 8.01
C GLY A 103 -8.86 2.19 7.52
N ILE A 104 -8.08 3.25 7.66
CA ILE A 104 -6.71 3.31 7.18
C ILE A 104 -5.81 3.70 8.33
N LEU A 105 -4.83 2.85 8.61
CA LEU A 105 -3.70 3.13 9.48
C LEU A 105 -2.52 3.57 8.63
N TYR A 106 -2.03 4.77 8.87
CA TYR A 106 -0.85 5.32 8.24
C TYR A 106 0.31 5.36 9.20
N LEU A 107 1.49 5.06 8.69
CA LEU A 107 2.73 5.02 9.42
C LEU A 107 3.77 5.86 8.69
N SER A 108 4.58 6.60 9.43
CA SER A 108 5.72 7.32 8.87
C SER A 108 6.94 7.33 9.77
N LYS A 109 8.10 7.10 9.17
CA LYS A 109 9.42 7.16 9.80
C LYS A 109 10.37 7.90 8.87
N GLY A 110 10.76 9.11 9.25
CA GLY A 110 11.56 10.00 8.40
C GLY A 110 10.89 10.26 7.04
N HIS A 111 11.54 9.87 5.95
CA HIS A 111 11.00 9.98 4.59
C HIS A 111 10.20 8.76 4.14
N THR A 112 10.20 7.69 4.92
CA THR A 112 9.51 6.45 4.60
C THR A 112 8.09 6.49 5.14
N LYS A 113 7.14 6.02 4.32
CA LYS A 113 5.72 6.01 4.64
C LYS A 113 5.16 4.64 4.32
N SER A 114 4.20 4.19 5.12
CA SER A 114 3.44 2.97 4.84
C SER A 114 2.00 3.16 5.28
N THR A 115 1.13 2.26 4.82
CA THR A 115 -0.30 2.33 5.03
C THR A 115 -0.84 0.92 5.09
N ILE A 116 -1.71 0.66 6.06
CA ILE A 116 -2.47 -0.57 6.22
C ILE A 116 -3.95 -0.21 6.12
N CYS A 117 -4.68 -0.88 5.24
CA CYS A 117 -6.13 -0.81 5.16
C CYS A 117 -6.73 -1.95 5.96
N LEU A 118 -7.66 -1.60 6.86
CA LEU A 118 -8.42 -2.55 7.65
C LEU A 118 -9.90 -2.53 7.27
N LYS A 119 -10.53 -3.69 7.35
CA LYS A 119 -11.98 -3.86 7.24
C LYS A 119 -12.43 -4.88 8.25
N ASN A 120 -13.40 -4.51 9.07
CA ASN A 120 -13.91 -5.31 10.18
C ASN A 120 -12.79 -5.90 11.05
N GLY A 121 -11.72 -5.12 11.28
CA GLY A 121 -10.57 -5.54 12.05
C GLY A 121 -9.58 -6.48 11.34
N ASN A 122 -9.82 -6.86 10.08
CA ASN A 122 -8.90 -7.64 9.24
C ASN A 122 -8.11 -6.75 8.30
N ILE A 123 -6.90 -7.17 7.93
CA ILE A 123 -6.06 -6.46 6.97
C ILE A 123 -6.45 -6.87 5.56
N ILE A 124 -6.61 -5.89 4.68
CA ILE A 124 -7.04 -6.12 3.30
C ILE A 124 -6.11 -5.49 2.25
N ALA A 125 -5.28 -4.54 2.66
CA ALA A 125 -4.19 -4.03 1.84
C ALA A 125 -3.10 -3.44 2.74
N ALA A 126 -1.86 -3.49 2.28
CA ALA A 126 -0.73 -2.84 2.93
C ALA A 126 0.29 -2.41 1.88
N SER A 127 0.87 -1.23 2.07
CA SER A 127 1.76 -0.63 1.09
C SER A 127 3.19 -0.88 1.44
N ASP A 128 3.99 -1.08 0.39
CA ASP A 128 5.42 -1.27 0.57
C ASP A 128 6.03 0.00 1.19
N SER A 129 6.77 -0.20 2.26
CA SER A 129 7.80 0.76 2.64
C SER A 129 9.14 0.33 2.05
N ASN A 130 9.43 -0.99 2.05
CA ASN A 130 10.54 -1.67 1.37
C ASN A 130 10.21 -3.12 0.93
N GLY A 131 8.93 -3.51 0.98
CA GLY A 131 8.41 -4.86 0.76
C GLY A 131 8.76 -5.52 -0.55
N MET A 132 8.62 -6.85 -0.60
CA MET A 132 8.79 -7.57 -1.85
C MET A 132 7.70 -7.16 -2.85
N ARG A 133 8.13 -6.67 -4.02
CA ARG A 133 7.19 -6.22 -5.06
C ARG A 133 6.54 -7.43 -5.74
N LEU A 134 5.29 -7.28 -6.19
CA LEU A 134 4.55 -8.29 -6.97
C LEU A 134 5.41 -9.03 -8.02
N GLY A 135 6.15 -8.29 -8.85
CA GLY A 135 7.02 -8.89 -9.87
C GLY A 135 8.19 -9.70 -9.31
N GLN A 136 8.74 -9.32 -8.16
CA GLN A 136 9.78 -10.08 -7.46
C GLN A 136 9.23 -11.36 -6.87
N ILE A 137 8.03 -11.32 -6.27
CA ILE A 137 7.35 -12.51 -5.73
C ILE A 137 7.12 -13.52 -6.86
N LEU A 138 6.51 -13.08 -7.96
CA LEU A 138 6.26 -13.92 -9.14
C LEU A 138 7.54 -14.55 -9.70
N PHE A 139 8.63 -13.78 -9.76
CA PHE A 139 9.91 -14.30 -10.26
C PHE A 139 10.55 -15.29 -9.29
N LYS A 140 10.61 -14.97 -7.99
CA LYS A 140 11.19 -15.84 -6.96
C LYS A 140 10.44 -17.16 -6.82
N ASN A 141 9.11 -17.13 -6.95
CA ASN A 141 8.27 -18.31 -6.91
C ASN A 141 8.31 -19.11 -8.22
N GLY A 142 9.10 -18.70 -9.23
CA GLY A 142 9.20 -19.38 -10.53
C GLY A 142 7.96 -19.26 -11.41
N MET A 143 6.99 -18.42 -11.05
CA MET A 143 5.72 -18.26 -11.78
C MET A 143 5.90 -17.53 -13.12
N ILE A 144 6.91 -16.65 -13.22
CA ILE A 144 7.28 -15.98 -14.47
C ILE A 144 8.80 -15.99 -14.67
N SER A 145 9.23 -16.03 -15.93
CA SER A 145 10.65 -15.86 -16.27
C SER A 145 11.07 -14.39 -16.19
N GLN A 146 12.38 -14.16 -16.04
CA GLN A 146 12.94 -12.81 -16.05
C GLN A 146 12.62 -12.05 -17.35
N LYS A 147 12.56 -12.76 -18.48
CA LYS A 147 12.17 -12.19 -19.78
C LYS A 147 10.72 -11.68 -19.75
N LYS A 148 9.78 -12.53 -19.34
CA LYS A 148 8.35 -12.16 -19.21
C LYS A 148 8.15 -10.98 -18.24
N LEU A 149 8.86 -10.98 -17.12
CA LEU A 149 8.80 -9.87 -16.15
C LEU A 149 9.27 -8.55 -16.77
N LYS A 150 10.41 -8.56 -17.49
CA LYS A 150 10.93 -7.35 -18.17
C LYS A 150 9.95 -6.82 -19.22
N GLU A 151 9.33 -7.70 -20.00
CA GLU A 151 8.33 -7.34 -21.01
C GLU A 151 7.09 -6.71 -20.36
N ALA A 152 6.55 -7.32 -19.30
CA ALA A 152 5.40 -6.80 -18.56
C ALA A 152 5.69 -5.45 -17.88
N LEU A 153 6.88 -5.28 -17.29
CA LEU A 153 7.29 -4.00 -16.69
C LEU A 153 7.37 -2.88 -17.72
N LYS A 154 7.91 -3.17 -18.92
CA LYS A 154 7.95 -2.21 -20.03
C LYS A 154 6.54 -1.83 -20.47
N ALA A 155 5.68 -2.82 -20.71
CA ALA A 155 4.29 -2.58 -21.11
C ALA A 155 3.47 -1.81 -20.06
N SER A 156 3.69 -2.08 -18.77
CA SER A 156 3.09 -1.31 -17.67
C SER A 156 3.54 0.15 -17.68
N LYS A 157 4.84 0.41 -17.89
CA LYS A 157 5.37 1.77 -18.02
C LYS A 157 4.79 2.51 -19.24
N ASP A 158 4.71 1.85 -20.38
CA ASP A 158 4.25 2.45 -21.64
C ASP A 158 2.73 2.74 -21.62
N SER A 159 1.95 1.89 -20.94
CA SER A 159 0.48 2.03 -20.84
C SER A 159 -0.02 2.79 -19.61
N GLY A 160 0.79 2.95 -18.57
CA GLY A 160 0.39 3.52 -17.28
C GLY A 160 -0.49 2.61 -16.40
N LYS A 161 -0.78 1.38 -16.87
CA LYS A 161 -1.56 0.36 -16.15
C LYS A 161 -0.75 -0.32 -15.05
N MET A 162 -1.43 -0.89 -14.05
CA MET A 162 -0.76 -1.65 -12.98
C MET A 162 -0.13 -2.92 -13.55
N LEU A 163 0.99 -3.35 -12.95
CA LEU A 163 1.71 -4.55 -13.40
C LEU A 163 0.83 -5.80 -13.41
N GLY A 164 -0.03 -5.98 -12.40
CA GLY A 164 -0.98 -7.10 -12.34
C GLY A 164 -1.94 -7.13 -13.53
N GLU A 165 -2.53 -5.98 -13.89
CA GLU A 165 -3.43 -5.86 -15.06
C GLU A 165 -2.71 -6.24 -16.37
N VAL A 166 -1.47 -5.80 -16.52
CA VAL A 166 -0.65 -6.10 -17.70
C VAL A 166 -0.33 -7.59 -17.76
N LEU A 167 0.05 -8.20 -16.64
CA LEU A 167 0.36 -9.63 -16.56
C LEU A 167 -0.86 -10.50 -16.90
N LEU A 168 -2.06 -10.11 -16.47
CA LEU A 168 -3.32 -10.77 -16.86
C LEU A 168 -3.62 -10.59 -18.35
N THR A 169 -3.50 -9.36 -18.86
CA THR A 169 -3.75 -9.04 -20.28
C THR A 169 -2.82 -9.83 -21.20
N MET A 170 -1.55 -9.98 -20.80
CA MET A 170 -0.55 -10.77 -21.52
C MET A 170 -0.68 -12.28 -21.30
N LYS A 171 -1.64 -12.72 -20.47
CA LYS A 171 -1.86 -14.12 -20.07
C LYS A 171 -0.62 -14.78 -19.48
N TYR A 172 0.20 -14.01 -18.76
CA TYR A 172 1.38 -14.54 -18.08
C TYR A 172 1.05 -15.17 -16.74
N ILE A 173 -0.06 -14.78 -16.12
CA ILE A 173 -0.62 -15.32 -14.88
C ILE A 173 -2.14 -15.41 -14.99
N SER A 174 -2.78 -16.20 -14.13
CA SER A 174 -4.24 -16.21 -13.96
C SER A 174 -4.71 -15.20 -12.91
N GLU A 175 -6.02 -14.97 -12.81
CA GLU A 175 -6.61 -14.10 -11.78
C GLU A 175 -6.39 -14.68 -10.38
N GLU A 176 -6.54 -16.00 -10.23
CA GLU A 176 -6.29 -16.71 -8.98
C GLU A 176 -4.83 -16.54 -8.53
N THR A 177 -3.88 -16.71 -9.46
CA THR A 177 -2.45 -16.49 -9.18
C THR A 177 -2.19 -15.06 -8.74
N LEU A 178 -2.84 -14.07 -9.40
CA LEU A 178 -2.67 -12.67 -9.03
C LEU A 178 -3.17 -12.40 -7.61
N ILE A 179 -4.34 -12.93 -7.24
CA ILE A 179 -4.92 -12.79 -5.90
C ILE A 179 -4.00 -13.38 -4.84
N GLU A 180 -3.46 -14.58 -5.06
CA GLU A 180 -2.51 -15.22 -4.13
C GLU A 180 -1.24 -14.40 -3.94
N VAL A 181 -0.67 -13.89 -5.03
CA VAL A 181 0.56 -13.09 -4.98
C VAL A 181 0.32 -11.74 -4.31
N ILE A 182 -0.82 -11.10 -4.55
CA ILE A 182 -1.20 -9.86 -3.85
C ILE A 182 -1.36 -10.14 -2.35
N HIS A 183 -2.02 -11.24 -1.99
CA HIS A 183 -2.15 -11.64 -0.58
C HIS A 183 -0.77 -11.81 0.08
N GLN A 184 0.15 -12.54 -0.56
CA GLN A 184 1.53 -12.68 -0.08
C GLN A 184 2.24 -11.32 0.03
N GLN A 185 2.07 -10.44 -0.96
CA GLN A 185 2.65 -9.10 -0.94
C GLN A 185 2.16 -8.28 0.26
N VAL A 186 0.86 -8.32 0.55
CA VAL A 186 0.28 -7.62 1.70
C VAL A 186 0.85 -8.17 3.01
N GLN A 187 0.95 -9.49 3.16
CA GLN A 187 1.54 -10.11 4.34
C GLN A 187 2.99 -9.64 4.57
N GLU A 188 3.84 -9.73 3.55
CA GLU A 188 5.24 -9.31 3.64
C GLU A 188 5.36 -7.81 3.96
N ALA A 189 4.53 -6.97 3.33
CA ALA A 189 4.54 -5.53 3.58
C ALA A 189 4.17 -5.19 5.05
N VAL A 190 3.22 -5.91 5.65
CA VAL A 190 2.85 -5.71 7.06
C VAL A 190 3.93 -6.24 7.99
N LEU A 191 4.46 -7.45 7.73
CA LEU A 191 5.48 -8.08 8.57
C LEU A 191 6.75 -7.21 8.68
N GLU A 192 7.13 -6.51 7.61
CA GLU A 192 8.25 -5.58 7.64
C GLU A 192 8.05 -4.39 8.60
N LEU A 193 6.79 -3.95 8.80
CA LEU A 193 6.50 -2.81 9.67
C LEU A 193 6.67 -3.14 11.15
N PHE A 194 6.63 -4.42 11.56
CA PHE A 194 6.91 -4.82 12.94
C PHE A 194 8.37 -4.55 13.37
N PHE A 195 9.27 -4.36 12.40
CA PHE A 195 10.66 -3.98 12.67
C PHE A 195 10.82 -2.46 12.92
N TRP A 196 9.77 -1.65 12.70
CA TRP A 196 9.83 -0.22 13.01
C TRP A 196 9.66 -0.02 14.51
N LYS A 197 10.73 0.46 15.16
CA LYS A 197 10.76 0.74 16.62
C LYS A 197 10.40 2.19 16.97
N ASP A 198 10.30 3.06 15.97
CA ASP A 198 10.11 4.49 16.07
C ASP A 198 9.32 5.01 14.85
N GLY A 199 8.71 6.19 14.99
CA GLY A 199 7.93 6.83 13.96
C GLY A 199 6.56 7.28 14.46
N SER A 200 5.75 7.85 13.58
CA SER A 200 4.40 8.29 13.89
C SER A 200 3.35 7.44 13.17
N PHE A 201 2.17 7.36 13.77
CA PHE A 201 1.01 6.75 13.13
C PHE A 201 -0.24 7.63 13.24
N GLU A 202 -1.13 7.48 12.27
CA GLU A 202 -2.48 8.07 12.27
C GLU A 202 -3.48 7.04 11.74
N TYR A 203 -4.56 6.80 12.48
CA TYR A 203 -5.67 5.98 12.05
C TYR A 203 -6.91 6.84 11.80
N ARG A 204 -7.66 6.50 10.75
CA ARG A 204 -8.93 7.13 10.40
C ARG A 204 -9.95 6.10 9.93
N ASP A 205 -11.17 6.19 10.45
CA ASP A 205 -12.31 5.46 9.92
C ASP A 205 -12.63 5.96 8.50
N CYS A 206 -12.92 5.03 7.59
CA CYS A 206 -13.34 5.38 6.24
C CYS A 206 -14.16 4.27 5.59
N ASN A 207 -15.02 4.66 4.65
CA ASN A 207 -15.70 3.73 3.77
C ASN A 207 -14.76 3.34 2.63
N LEU A 208 -14.38 2.08 2.63
CA LEU A 208 -13.50 1.53 1.62
C LEU A 208 -14.33 0.78 0.56
N ASP A 209 -14.26 1.24 -0.69
CA ASP A 209 -14.82 0.50 -1.84
C ASP A 209 -13.73 -0.46 -2.35
N PHE A 210 -13.73 -1.69 -1.85
CA PHE A 210 -12.92 -2.78 -2.38
C PHE A 210 -13.77 -3.66 -3.28
N ASP A 211 -13.22 -4.11 -4.40
CA ASP A 211 -13.81 -5.23 -5.12
C ASP A 211 -13.62 -6.49 -4.27
N VAL A 212 -14.69 -6.90 -3.60
CA VAL A 212 -14.70 -7.99 -2.61
C VAL A 212 -14.25 -9.32 -3.23
N LYS A 213 -14.28 -9.45 -4.56
CA LYS A 213 -13.87 -10.67 -5.26
C LYS A 213 -12.36 -10.79 -5.46
N SER A 214 -11.62 -9.68 -5.36
CA SER A 214 -10.19 -9.63 -5.72
C SER A 214 -9.26 -9.50 -4.52
N VAL A 215 -9.79 -9.50 -3.30
CA VAL A 215 -9.00 -9.29 -2.08
C VAL A 215 -9.30 -10.39 -1.08
N LYS A 216 -8.25 -11.11 -0.67
CA LYS A 216 -8.31 -12.06 0.43
C LYS A 216 -7.95 -11.32 1.72
N GLU A 217 -8.87 -11.35 2.69
CA GLU A 217 -8.64 -10.75 4.00
C GLU A 217 -7.59 -11.54 4.78
N ILE A 218 -6.70 -10.84 5.47
CA ILE A 218 -5.69 -11.39 6.36
C ILE A 218 -6.16 -11.16 7.80
N ASN A 219 -6.22 -12.24 8.57
CA ASN A 219 -6.54 -12.16 9.99
C ASN A 219 -5.41 -11.42 10.72
N THR A 220 -5.78 -10.37 11.45
CA THR A 220 -4.82 -9.51 12.14
C THR A 220 -4.07 -10.22 13.27
N MET A 221 -4.71 -11.16 13.97
CA MET A 221 -4.04 -11.91 15.04
C MET A 221 -3.06 -12.93 14.46
N GLU A 222 -3.39 -13.58 13.36
CA GLU A 222 -2.49 -14.51 12.67
C GLU A 222 -1.19 -13.80 12.24
N ILE A 223 -1.28 -12.60 11.67
CA ILE A 223 -0.08 -11.87 11.25
C ILE A 223 0.74 -11.32 12.42
N ILE A 224 0.10 -11.00 13.56
CA ILE A 224 0.81 -10.64 14.79
C ILE A 224 1.57 -11.86 15.33
N MET A 225 0.95 -13.05 15.34
CA MET A 225 1.63 -14.26 15.79
C MET A 225 2.79 -14.66 14.87
N GLU A 226 2.59 -14.52 13.55
CA GLU A 226 3.65 -14.74 12.56
C GLU A 226 4.81 -13.75 12.73
N SER A 227 4.53 -12.48 13.06
CA SER A 227 5.59 -11.50 13.26
C SER A 227 6.47 -11.81 14.47
N VAL A 228 5.87 -12.30 15.56
CA VAL A 228 6.61 -12.78 16.75
C VAL A 228 7.52 -13.93 16.36
N HIS A 229 6.99 -14.94 15.66
CA HIS A 229 7.79 -16.09 15.20
C HIS A 229 8.98 -15.64 14.34
N ARG A 230 8.73 -14.75 13.38
CA ARG A 230 9.77 -14.23 12.49
C ARG A 230 10.81 -13.42 13.24
N MET A 231 10.42 -12.61 14.22
CA MET A 231 11.36 -11.86 15.05
C MET A 231 12.27 -12.78 15.87
N ASP A 232 11.72 -13.84 16.47
CA ASP A 232 12.49 -14.83 17.23
C ASP A 232 13.54 -15.53 16.34
N GLU A 233 13.15 -15.92 15.12
CA GLU A 233 14.07 -16.49 14.13
C GLU A 233 15.20 -15.52 13.76
N TRP A 234 14.88 -14.24 13.55
CA TRP A 234 15.86 -13.21 13.23
C TRP A 234 16.85 -12.97 14.37
N ASP A 235 16.38 -12.99 15.62
CA ASP A 235 17.24 -12.82 16.79
C ASP A 235 18.14 -14.05 17.02
N GLU A 236 17.67 -15.26 16.72
CA GLU A 236 18.49 -16.48 16.71
C GLU A 236 19.59 -16.42 15.63
N ILE A 237 19.25 -15.99 14.41
CA ILE A 237 20.24 -15.79 13.34
C ILE A 237 21.28 -14.72 13.73
N ARG A 238 20.85 -13.65 14.39
CA ARG A 238 21.76 -12.59 14.87
C ARG A 238 22.72 -13.15 15.93
N ARG A 239 22.21 -13.86 16.95
CA ARG A 239 23.05 -14.50 17.98
C ARG A 239 24.07 -15.46 17.38
N ARG A 240 23.67 -16.32 16.43
CA ARG A 240 24.62 -17.21 15.74
C ARG A 240 25.70 -16.48 14.95
N LYS A 241 25.38 -15.34 14.35
CA LYS A 241 26.37 -14.51 13.66
C LYS A 241 27.34 -13.84 14.63
N GLU A 242 26.86 -13.44 15.80
CA GLU A 242 27.68 -12.84 16.86
C GLU A 242 28.55 -13.90 17.58
N GLU A 243 28.08 -15.15 17.64
CA GLU A 243 28.82 -16.32 18.15
C GLU A 243 29.84 -16.87 17.12
N MET A 244 29.77 -16.43 15.87
CA MET A 244 30.71 -16.83 14.83
C MET A 244 32.01 -16.02 14.99
N ASP A 245 33.08 -16.70 15.40
CA ASP A 245 34.40 -16.10 15.63
C ASP A 245 34.85 -15.22 14.44
N PRO A 246 35.12 -13.92 14.64
CA PRO A 246 35.62 -13.03 13.60
C PRO A 246 36.88 -13.56 12.89
N ASP A 247 37.77 -14.25 13.63
CA ASP A 247 39.00 -14.86 13.09
C ASP A 247 38.72 -16.05 12.16
N PHE A 248 37.55 -16.69 12.29
CA PHE A 248 37.12 -17.81 11.45
C PHE A 248 36.62 -17.33 10.07
N VAL A 249 36.00 -16.14 10.01
CA VAL A 249 35.51 -15.54 8.76
C VAL A 249 36.65 -15.04 7.88
N GLU A 250 37.71 -14.48 8.49
CA GLU A 250 38.88 -13.98 7.77
C GLU A 250 39.70 -15.11 7.11
N LYS A 251 39.74 -16.30 7.73
CA LYS A 251 40.39 -17.51 7.17
C LYS A 251 39.68 -18.11 5.96
N ILE A 252 38.39 -17.83 5.74
CA ILE A 252 37.61 -18.35 4.61
C ILE A 252 37.66 -17.39 3.40
N LEU A 253 37.78 -16.08 3.64
CA LEU A 253 37.78 -15.09 2.56
C LEU A 253 39.17 -14.88 1.91
N TYR A 254 40.25 -15.37 2.51
CA TYR A 254 41.63 -15.26 2.01
C TYR A 254 42.29 -16.62 1.67
N ARG A 255 41.49 -17.63 1.35
CA ARG A 255 41.93 -18.89 0.72
C ARG A 255 41.24 -19.09 -0.62
#